data_AF-A0A0K1F197-F1
#
_entry.id   AF-A0A0K1F197-F1
#
_cell.length_a   1.000
_cell.length_b   1.000
_cell.length_c   1.000
_cell.angle_alpha   90.00
_cell.angle_beta   90.00
_cell.angle_gamma   90.00
#
_symmetry.space_group_name_H-M   'P 1'
#
loop_
_entity.id
_entity.type
_entity.pdbx_description
1 polymer ?
#
loop_
_entity_poly.entity_id
_entity_poly.type
_entity_poly.pdbx_seq_one_letter_code
_entity_poly.pdbx_strand_id
1 'polypeptide(L)' 'MKNVACKSCYKESLTKDEVGISKKLLGEGDDDVLCLDCLAAYLDCSVDDLLDKIEEFKDEGCALFQ' A
#
# COMPACT_ATOMS: atom_id res chain seq x y z
N MET A 1 14.19 11.77 1.42
CA MET A 1 12.85 11.14 1.27
C MET A 1 12.70 10.78 -0.19
N LYS A 2 12.53 9.49 -0.52
CA LYS A 2 12.20 9.11 -1.90
C LYS A 2 10.73 9.47 -2.09
N ASN A 3 10.42 10.31 -3.08
CA ASN A 3 9.03 10.52 -3.49
C ASN A 3 8.57 9.23 -4.17
N VAL A 4 7.73 8.45 -3.49
CA VAL A 4 7.07 7.30 -4.10
C VAL A 4 5.75 7.80 -4.66
N ALA A 5 5.50 7.48 -5.93
CA ALA A 5 4.28 7.85 -6.62
C ALA A 5 3.51 6.61 -7.06
N CYS A 6 2.19 6.71 -7.08
CA CYS A 6 1.32 5.64 -7.55
C CYS A 6 1.53 5.43 -9.06
N LYS A 7 1.80 4.19 -9.48
CA LYS A 7 1.95 3.85 -10.90
C LYS A 7 0.68 4.10 -11.73
N SER A 8 -0.49 3.99 -11.12
CA SER A 8 -1.78 4.08 -11.81
C SER A 8 -2.28 5.52 -11.95
N CYS A 9 -2.37 6.25 -10.84
CA CYS A 9 -2.92 7.61 -10.82
C CYS A 9 -1.87 8.72 -10.72
N TYR A 10 -0.58 8.36 -10.66
CA TYR A 10 0.54 9.31 -10.50
C TYR A 10 0.46 10.17 -9.24
N LYS A 11 -0.35 9.77 -8.25
CA LYS A 11 -0.39 10.41 -6.93
C LYS A 11 1.00 10.34 -6.30
N GLU A 12 1.61 11.49 -6.12
CA GLU A 12 2.91 11.63 -5.46
C GLU A 12 2.78 11.59 -3.94
N SER A 13 3.90 11.44 -3.23
CA SER A 13 3.97 11.48 -1.77
C SER A 13 3.13 10.39 -1.08
N LEU A 14 3.19 9.16 -1.60
CA LEU A 14 2.57 8.00 -0.94
C LEU A 14 3.12 7.81 0.48
N THR A 15 2.23 7.48 1.40
CA THR A 15 2.55 7.16 2.79
C THR A 15 3.31 5.84 2.91
N LYS A 16 4.03 5.65 4.03
CA LYS A 16 4.71 4.38 4.31
C LYS A 16 3.72 3.20 4.28
N ASP A 17 2.51 3.40 4.78
CA ASP A 17 1.45 2.39 4.78
C ASP A 17 0.98 2.05 3.36
N GLU A 18 0.72 3.05 2.51
CA GLU A 18 0.40 2.84 1.08
C GLU A 18 1.50 2.03 0.37
N VAL A 19 2.76 2.40 0.57
CA VAL A 19 3.90 1.68 -0.03
C VAL A 19 4.02 0.27 0.55
N GLY A 20 3.85 0.13 1.87
CA GLY A 20 3.98 -1.13 2.58
C GLY A 20 2.91 -2.14 2.19
N ILE A 21 1.65 -1.73 2.15
CA ILE A 21 0.53 -2.62 1.80
C ILE A 21 0.56 -3.02 0.33
N SER A 22 0.91 -2.08 -0.56
CA SER A 22 1.07 -2.38 -1.97
C SER A 22 2.18 -3.41 -2.19
N LYS A 23 3.36 -3.24 -1.57
CA LYS A 23 4.44 -4.24 -1.63
C LYS A 23 4.07 -5.56 -0.96
N LYS A 24 3.31 -5.53 0.15
CA LYS A 24 2.90 -6.74 0.88
C LYS A 24 1.92 -7.60 0.07
N LEU A 25 0.98 -6.97 -0.63
CA LEU A 25 -0.08 -7.66 -1.38
C LEU A 25 0.33 -7.99 -2.82
N LEU A 26 1.08 -7.11 -3.50
CA LEU A 26 1.51 -7.30 -4.89
C LEU A 26 2.88 -7.99 -5.02
N GLY A 27 3.66 -8.05 -3.93
CA GLY A 27 5.01 -8.59 -3.91
C GLY A 27 6.10 -7.52 -4.02
N GLU A 28 7.36 -7.94 -3.85
CA GLU A 28 8.55 -7.07 -3.84
C GLU A 28 8.94 -6.59 -5.25
N GLY A 29 8.06 -5.83 -5.90
CA GLY A 29 8.37 -5.04 -7.08
C GLY A 29 8.58 -3.59 -6.70
N ASP A 30 9.79 -3.04 -6.91
CA ASP A 30 10.11 -1.66 -6.51
C ASP A 30 9.42 -0.57 -7.36
N ASP A 31 8.89 -0.91 -8.53
CA ASP A 31 8.35 0.06 -9.50
C ASP A 31 6.80 0.07 -9.61
N ASP A 32 6.11 -0.87 -8.97
CA ASP A 32 4.66 -1.12 -9.16
C ASP A 32 3.82 -0.78 -7.92
N VAL A 33 4.21 0.27 -7.20
CA VAL A 33 3.48 0.72 -6.01
C VAL A 33 2.19 1.43 -6.40
N LEU A 34 1.09 1.09 -5.72
CA LEU A 34 -0.22 1.71 -5.87
C LEU A 34 -0.65 2.46 -4.60
N CYS A 35 -1.38 3.57 -4.75
CA CYS A 35 -2.09 4.19 -3.64
C CYS A 35 -3.25 3.30 -3.17
N LEU A 36 -3.81 3.56 -1.99
CA LEU A 36 -4.92 2.77 -1.45
C LEU A 36 -6.10 2.69 -2.44
N ASP A 37 -6.52 3.80 -3.03
CA ASP A 37 -7.64 3.81 -3.98
C ASP A 37 -7.38 2.93 -5.21
N CYS A 38 -6.18 3.03 -5.80
CA CYS A 38 -5.81 2.25 -6.97
C CYS A 38 -5.58 0.77 -6.62
N LEU A 39 -5.05 0.49 -5.45
CA LEU A 39 -4.87 -0.87 -4.96
C LEU A 39 -6.21 -1.53 -4.66
N ALA A 40 -7.14 -0.80 -4.06
CA ALA A 40 -8.51 -1.23 -3.80
C ALA A 40 -9.23 -1.57 -5.11
N ALA A 41 -9.15 -0.68 -6.10
CA ALA A 41 -9.69 -0.94 -7.43
C ALA A 41 -9.00 -2.11 -8.16
N TYR A 42 -7.70 -2.32 -7.95
CA TYR A 42 -6.96 -3.44 -8.54
C TYR A 42 -7.33 -4.80 -7.92
N LEU A 43 -7.58 -4.82 -6.61
CA LEU A 43 -7.94 -6.02 -5.84
C LEU A 43 -9.45 -6.25 -5.74
N ASP A 44 -10.27 -5.36 -6.34
CA ASP A 44 -11.73 -5.36 -6.26
C ASP A 44 -12.23 -5.35 -4.80
N CYS A 45 -11.58 -4.57 -3.94
CA CYS A 45 -11.93 -4.38 -2.53
C CYS A 45 -12.14 -2.90 -2.19
N SER A 46 -12.49 -2.60 -0.94
CA SER A 46 -12.64 -1.22 -0.45
C SER A 46 -11.32 -0.70 0.11
N VAL A 47 -11.18 0.63 0.18
CA VAL A 47 -10.06 1.26 0.89
C VAL A 47 -10.08 0.88 2.38
N ASP A 48 -11.24 0.78 3.00
CA ASP A 48 -11.41 0.32 4.38
C ASP A 48 -10.87 -1.11 4.60
N ASP A 49 -11.13 -2.05 3.67
CA ASP A 49 -10.59 -3.41 3.76
C ASP A 49 -9.05 -3.42 3.79
N LEU A 50 -8.42 -2.51 3.04
CA LEU A 50 -6.96 -2.36 3.04
C LEU A 50 -6.45 -1.75 4.34
N LEU A 51 -7.17 -0.79 4.91
CA LEU A 51 -6.83 -0.16 6.18
C LEU A 51 -6.94 -1.16 7.33
N ASP A 52 -8.01 -1.94 7.39
CA ASP A 52 -8.16 -3.03 8.36
C ASP A 52 -7.00 -4.02 8.23
N LYS A 53 -6.61 -4.37 7.00
CA LYS A 53 -5.44 -5.24 6.75
C LYS A 53 -4.12 -4.65 7.26
N ILE A 54 -3.93 -3.34 7.10
CA ILE A 54 -2.75 -2.64 7.59
C ILE A 54 -2.68 -2.72 9.12
N GLU A 55 -3.80 -2.44 9.80
CA GLU A 55 -3.87 -2.51 11.26
C GLU A 55 -3.67 -3.95 11.76
N GLU A 56 -4.25 -4.96 11.10
CA GLU A 56 -3.97 -6.38 11.38
C GLU A 56 -2.46 -6.68 11.28
N PHE A 57 -1.78 -6.21 10.23
CA PHE A 57 -0.33 -6.41 10.10
C PHE A 57 0.48 -5.67 11.16
N LYS A 58 0.03 -4.50 11.63
CA LYS A 58 0.67 -3.77 12.73
C LYS A 58 0.54 -4.55 14.04
N ASP A 59 -0.66 -5.07 14.33
CA ASP A 59 -0.92 -5.91 15.52
C ASP A 59 -0.13 -7.23 15.49
N GLU A 60 0.05 -7.83 14.31
CA GLU A 60 0.90 -9.01 14.12
C GLU A 60 2.41 -8.71 14.27
N GLY A 61 2.80 -7.44 14.42
CA GLY A 61 4.20 -7.02 14.55
C GLY A 61 4.98 -7.04 13.24
N CYS A 62 4.31 -6.83 12.10
CA CYS A 62 4.97 -6.77 10.80
C CYS A 62 5.93 -5.57 10.73
N ALA A 63 7.23 -5.84 10.63
CA ALA A 63 8.27 -4.81 10.58
C ALA A 63 8.13 -3.81 9.40
N LEU A 64 7.34 -4.16 8.38
CA LEU A 64 7.02 -3.26 7.26
C LEU A 64 6.12 -2.09 7.69
N PHE A 65 5.31 -2.26 8.73
CA PHE A 65 4.34 -1.29 9.23
C PHE A 65 4.66 -0.75 10.64
N GLN A 66 5.84 -1.05 11.19
CA GLN A 66 6.36 -0.46 12.45
C GLN A 66 6.84 0.98 12.31
#